data_AF-A0A151EB53-F1
#
_entry.id   AF-A0A151EB53-F1
#
_cell.length_a   1.000
_cell.length_b   1.000
_cell.length_c   1.000
_cell.angle_alpha   90.00
_cell.angle_beta   90.00
_cell.angle_gamma   90.00
#
_symmetry.space_group_name_H-M   'P 1'
#
loop_
_entity.id
_entity.type
_entity.pdbx_description
1 polymer ?
#
loop_
_entity_poly.entity_id
_entity_poly.type
_entity_poly.pdbx_seq_one_letter_code
_entity_poly.pdbx_strand_id
1 'polypeptide(L)'
;MKKKKITIILLGILVFSGLGVGAGNTQKSSLNQSIIFDEYDMVIIAPDEFSASIQPLIDHKNSHSVKTFLKTTEEIYSEYNGCDVAEEIKLFIRDAVEQWSIRYVMLVGGKNETPVRYSTIYLRNKTNSFYPVQMLKSSVISDSYISDLYYADIYDGDGKFCTWDSNNNGIFGEMDDNEIIDQVDLYPDVYIGRLLCYTPSEVTIVVKKIIDYETTTYGKNWFENLILCGGDTFPYTYEEVIVKLIFKIIIGVNCRVAWEGEYLCNEVEKCLKNFQTKKIYASSLLGIRYDKLTSDNINSAINDGAGFLLFATHGSTDEIVTHFPFSKKWLPSPDGYHTTEIEKLTNKDKLPVAVFCACLCGDFNSVEKPIAWAFVQHENGGAIASFACTTDGNAWPTTYTTKSLMSLIAFNVFKAYADGIDTIGEVWGEAITKYLNDEDAWRFELSAWDHYLTLEEWILFGDPSLKIGGYNQG
;
A
#
# COMPACT_ATOMS: atom_id res chain seq x y z
N MET A 1 6.67 28.41 -27.42
CA MET A 1 7.08 29.68 -26.80
C MET A 1 8.21 29.41 -25.80
N LYS A 2 9.11 30.37 -25.63
CA LYS A 2 10.48 30.25 -25.08
C LYS A 2 10.57 29.62 -23.68
N LYS A 3 11.45 28.62 -23.50
CA LYS A 3 11.96 28.18 -22.18
C LYS A 3 12.75 29.33 -21.53
N LYS A 4 12.29 29.84 -20.38
CA LYS A 4 13.07 30.73 -19.51
C LYS A 4 13.78 29.88 -18.47
N LYS A 5 15.11 29.95 -18.45
CA LYS A 5 15.93 29.47 -17.33
C LYS A 5 15.73 30.41 -16.15
N ILE A 6 15.35 29.87 -15.00
CA ILE A 6 15.34 30.59 -13.73
C ILE A 6 16.74 30.43 -13.13
N THR A 7 17.41 31.55 -12.88
CA THR A 7 18.69 31.62 -12.16
C THR A 7 18.38 32.12 -10.77
N ILE A 8 18.51 31.26 -9.75
CA ILE A 8 18.41 31.64 -8.34
C ILE A 8 19.77 32.16 -7.89
N ILE A 9 19.80 33.41 -7.44
CA ILE A 9 20.97 34.04 -6.80
C ILE A 9 20.74 33.99 -5.29
N LEU A 10 21.52 33.15 -4.59
CA LEU A 10 21.59 33.14 -3.13
C LEU A 10 22.60 34.20 -2.66
N LEU A 11 22.10 35.25 -2.00
CA LEU A 11 22.92 36.25 -1.31
C LEU A 11 23.16 35.79 0.14
N GLY A 12 24.32 35.20 0.40
CA GLY A 12 24.81 34.99 1.77
C GLY A 12 25.55 36.23 2.26
N ILE A 13 25.01 36.90 3.28
CA ILE A 13 25.71 37.96 4.02
C ILE A 13 26.56 37.30 5.10
N LEU A 14 27.88 37.36 4.96
CA LEU A 14 28.85 36.98 5.99
C LEU A 14 29.54 38.25 6.50
N VAL A 15 29.25 38.61 7.76
CA VAL A 15 29.96 39.66 8.49
C VAL A 15 31.12 39.01 9.24
N PHE A 16 32.36 39.33 8.86
CA PHE A 16 33.53 39.12 9.71
C PHE A 16 34.33 40.41 9.82
N SER A 17 34.41 40.92 11.04
CA SER A 17 35.35 41.95 11.47
C SER A 17 36.74 41.33 11.68
N GLY A 18 37.76 41.89 11.05
CA GLY A 18 39.15 41.46 11.28
C GLY A 18 40.15 42.13 10.35
N LEU A 19 40.79 43.19 10.85
CA LEU A 19 41.95 43.84 10.24
C LEU A 19 43.18 42.92 10.25
N GLY A 20 43.88 42.80 9.11
CA GLY A 20 45.17 42.12 9.03
C GLY A 20 45.80 42.25 7.64
N VAL A 21 46.76 43.15 7.51
CA VAL A 21 47.54 43.45 6.30
C VAL A 21 48.58 42.36 6.05
N GLY A 22 48.68 41.87 4.81
CA GLY A 22 49.77 40.99 4.38
C GLY A 22 49.65 40.59 2.91
N ALA A 23 50.35 41.31 2.04
CA ALA A 23 50.45 41.00 0.62
C ALA A 23 51.30 39.72 0.42
N GLY A 24 50.70 38.70 -0.20
CA GLY A 24 51.36 37.45 -0.57
C GLY A 24 50.61 36.81 -1.72
N ASN A 25 51.30 36.65 -2.84
CA ASN A 25 50.77 36.15 -4.11
C ASN A 25 50.53 34.63 -4.00
N THR A 26 49.29 34.19 -3.97
CA THR A 26 48.93 32.76 -4.09
C THR A 26 47.69 32.61 -4.96
N GLN A 27 47.80 31.72 -5.94
CA GLN A 27 46.70 31.28 -6.80
C GLN A 27 45.47 30.96 -5.96
N LYS A 28 44.36 31.63 -6.27
CA LYS A 28 43.06 31.34 -5.70
C LYS A 28 42.59 30.01 -6.30
N SER A 29 42.94 28.89 -5.66
CA SER A 29 42.26 27.62 -5.92
C SER A 29 40.80 27.81 -5.50
N SER A 30 39.90 27.81 -6.46
CA SER A 30 38.47 27.70 -6.19
C SER A 30 38.23 26.35 -5.52
N LEU A 31 38.12 26.35 -4.19
CA LEU A 31 37.45 25.29 -3.45
C LEU A 31 35.95 25.39 -3.81
N ASN A 32 35.58 24.84 -4.97
CA ASN A 32 34.26 24.27 -5.15
C ASN A 32 34.29 22.93 -4.41
N GLN A 33 34.23 23.01 -3.08
CA GLN A 33 33.79 21.86 -2.32
C GLN A 33 32.29 21.80 -2.59
N SER A 34 31.89 21.00 -3.59
CA SER A 34 30.53 20.50 -3.64
C SER A 34 30.25 19.96 -2.25
N ILE A 35 29.26 20.52 -1.57
CA ILE A 35 28.75 19.90 -0.34
C ILE A 35 28.25 18.54 -0.81
N ILE A 36 29.05 17.50 -0.55
CA ILE A 36 28.62 16.13 -0.73
C ILE A 36 27.69 15.93 0.47
N PHE A 37 26.40 16.12 0.25
CA PHE A 37 25.42 15.60 1.18
C PHE A 37 25.61 14.09 1.19
N ASP A 38 25.62 13.47 2.37
CA ASP A 38 25.55 12.02 2.46
C ASP A 38 24.18 11.62 1.89
N GLU A 39 24.18 11.16 0.65
CA GLU A 39 22.98 10.69 -0.04
C GLU A 39 22.57 9.35 0.58
N TYR A 40 21.32 9.24 1.04
CA TYR A 40 20.72 8.02 1.59
C TYR A 40 19.48 7.66 0.78
N ASP A 41 19.24 6.36 0.60
CA ASP A 41 18.08 5.87 -0.15
C ASP A 41 16.88 5.65 0.78
N MET A 42 17.14 5.14 1.99
CA MET A 42 16.12 4.67 2.92
C MET A 42 16.36 5.14 4.35
N VAL A 43 15.28 5.50 5.04
CA VAL A 43 15.26 5.68 6.49
C VAL A 43 14.29 4.70 7.12
N ILE A 44 14.71 4.10 8.23
CA ILE A 44 13.84 3.32 9.11
C ILE A 44 13.45 4.21 10.28
N ILE A 45 12.16 4.29 10.59
CA ILE A 45 11.63 5.04 11.73
C ILE A 45 10.99 4.04 12.71
N ALA A 46 11.48 4.01 13.94
CA ALA A 46 11.07 3.03 14.96
C ALA A 46 11.33 3.55 16.38
N PRO A 47 10.67 3.00 17.42
CA PRO A 47 11.11 3.19 18.81
C PRO A 47 12.55 2.72 19.03
N ASP A 48 13.29 3.38 19.93
CA ASP A 48 14.69 3.03 20.25
C ASP A 48 14.84 1.58 20.76
N GLU A 49 13.81 1.03 21.41
CA GLU A 49 13.86 -0.37 21.85
C GLU A 49 13.99 -1.40 20.71
N PHE A 50 13.67 -1.02 19.47
CA PHE A 50 13.82 -1.88 18.28
C PHE A 50 15.18 -1.71 17.58
N SER A 51 16.00 -0.72 17.97
CA SER A 51 17.27 -0.38 17.32
C SER A 51 18.17 -1.60 17.11
N ALA A 52 18.36 -2.43 18.14
CA ALA A 52 19.21 -3.61 18.07
C ALA A 52 18.66 -4.70 17.13
N SER A 53 17.34 -4.87 17.07
CA SER A 53 16.70 -5.85 16.19
C SER A 53 16.65 -5.41 14.73
N ILE A 54 16.69 -4.09 14.48
CA ILE A 54 16.68 -3.50 13.13
C ILE A 54 18.09 -3.50 12.51
N GLN A 55 19.15 -3.38 13.31
CA GLN A 55 20.53 -3.25 12.80
C GLN A 55 20.93 -4.29 11.73
N PRO A 56 20.59 -5.60 11.85
CA PRO A 56 20.90 -6.57 10.79
C PRO A 56 20.28 -6.23 9.43
N LEU A 57 19.09 -5.62 9.41
CA LEU A 57 18.45 -5.18 8.16
C LEU A 57 19.21 -4.00 7.55
N ILE A 58 19.61 -3.03 8.37
CA ILE A 58 20.42 -1.89 7.92
C ILE A 58 21.71 -2.36 7.27
N ASP A 59 22.41 -3.29 7.91
CA ASP A 59 23.65 -3.87 7.38
C ASP A 59 23.40 -4.60 6.05
N HIS A 60 22.31 -5.38 5.97
CA HIS A 60 21.91 -6.07 4.75
C HIS A 60 21.62 -5.10 3.59
N LYS A 61 20.84 -4.03 3.83
CA LYS A 61 20.49 -3.03 2.82
C LYS A 61 21.71 -2.26 2.32
N ASN A 62 22.56 -1.80 3.23
CA ASN A 62 23.81 -1.15 2.89
C ASN A 62 24.72 -2.07 2.05
N SER A 63 24.73 -3.38 2.31
CA SER A 63 25.49 -4.35 1.50
C SER A 63 24.94 -4.54 0.08
N HIS A 64 23.67 -4.20 -0.16
CA HIS A 64 23.01 -4.24 -1.47
C HIS A 64 22.84 -2.85 -2.10
N SER A 65 23.65 -1.87 -1.67
CA SER A 65 23.66 -0.50 -2.19
C SER A 65 22.34 0.26 -2.00
N VAL A 66 21.52 -0.13 -1.03
CA VAL A 66 20.43 0.69 -0.51
C VAL A 66 20.95 1.32 0.77
N LYS A 67 21.38 2.58 0.69
CA LYS A 67 21.97 3.28 1.83
C LYS A 67 20.89 3.56 2.87
N THR A 68 21.01 2.92 4.02
CA THR A 68 19.97 2.92 5.05
C THR A 68 20.52 3.37 6.40
N PHE A 69 19.73 4.15 7.13
CA PHE A 69 19.95 4.45 8.54
C PHE A 69 18.65 4.38 9.35
N LEU A 70 18.78 4.33 10.68
CA LEU A 70 17.68 4.40 11.63
C LEU A 70 17.56 5.82 12.19
N LYS A 71 16.33 6.32 12.27
CA LYS A 71 15.97 7.48 13.07
C LYS A 71 14.94 7.02 14.12
N THR A 72 15.20 7.23 15.40
CA THR A 72 14.22 6.77 16.40
C THR A 72 13.08 7.75 16.55
N THR A 73 11.90 7.28 16.98
CA THR A 73 10.76 8.17 17.25
C THR A 73 11.08 9.14 18.39
N GLU A 74 11.83 8.71 19.41
CA GLU A 74 12.28 9.58 20.50
C GLU A 74 13.18 10.73 20.01
N GLU A 75 14.08 10.45 19.06
CA GLU A 75 14.91 11.48 18.44
C GLU A 75 14.04 12.49 17.67
N ILE A 76 13.11 12.00 16.85
CA ILE A 76 12.20 12.86 16.06
C ILE A 76 11.40 13.78 16.98
N TYR A 77 10.75 13.23 18.02
CA TYR A 77 9.92 14.01 18.94
C TYR A 77 10.71 15.03 19.77
N SER A 78 12.04 14.86 19.86
CA SER A 78 12.92 15.82 20.53
C SER A 78 13.42 16.95 19.62
N GLU A 79 13.41 16.72 18.30
CA GLU A 79 13.99 17.62 17.29
C GLU A 79 12.93 18.42 16.52
N TYR A 80 11.74 17.87 16.36
CA TYR A 80 10.65 18.44 15.59
C TYR A 80 9.53 18.93 16.53
N ASN A 81 8.77 19.91 16.05
CA ASN A 81 7.65 20.47 16.78
C ASN A 81 6.50 20.71 15.79
N GLY A 82 5.64 19.71 15.65
CA GLY A 82 4.42 19.74 14.86
C GLY A 82 3.18 20.00 15.72
N CYS A 83 2.00 19.95 15.12
CA CYS A 83 0.72 19.97 15.83
C CYS A 83 0.51 18.71 16.69
N ASP A 84 1.10 17.59 16.28
CA ASP A 84 1.19 16.33 17.00
C ASP A 84 2.39 15.49 16.53
N VAL A 85 2.60 14.34 17.19
CA VAL A 85 3.71 13.41 16.91
C VAL A 85 3.68 12.81 15.50
N ALA A 86 2.51 12.71 14.86
CA ALA A 86 2.43 12.23 13.48
C ALA A 86 2.91 13.32 12.51
N GLU A 87 2.58 14.60 12.74
CA GLU A 87 3.15 15.68 11.95
C GLU A 87 4.66 15.83 12.19
N GLU A 88 5.16 15.61 13.41
CA GLU A 88 6.60 15.60 13.69
C GLU A 88 7.35 14.57 12.83
N ILE A 89 6.81 13.35 12.69
CA ILE A 89 7.36 12.34 11.77
C ILE A 89 7.31 12.83 10.33
N LYS A 90 6.19 13.41 9.88
CA LYS A 90 6.07 13.92 8.49
C LYS A 90 7.04 15.06 8.19
N LEU A 91 7.26 15.97 9.15
CA LEU A 91 8.25 17.04 9.05
C LEU A 91 9.67 16.49 8.95
N PHE A 92 10.00 15.46 9.74
CA PHE A 92 11.27 14.75 9.61
C PHE A 92 11.43 14.13 8.21
N ILE A 93 10.41 13.44 7.70
CA ILE A 93 10.45 12.83 6.38
C ILE A 93 10.68 13.89 5.30
N ARG A 94 9.98 15.03 5.36
CA ARG A 94 10.23 16.16 4.45
C ARG A 94 11.70 16.60 4.49
N ASP A 95 12.25 16.85 5.67
CA ASP A 95 13.64 17.27 5.81
C ASP A 95 14.62 16.20 5.30
N ALA A 96 14.29 14.92 5.50
CA ALA A 96 15.07 13.79 5.01
C ALA A 96 15.06 13.69 3.46
N VAL A 97 13.92 13.97 2.83
CA VAL A 97 13.80 14.09 1.36
C VAL A 97 14.67 15.26 0.87
N GLU A 98 14.54 16.43 1.49
CA GLU A 98 15.22 17.66 1.03
C GLU A 98 16.74 17.62 1.24
N GLN A 99 17.21 16.97 2.31
CA GLN A 99 18.64 16.98 2.69
C GLN A 99 19.40 15.76 2.18
N TRP A 100 18.77 14.58 2.19
CA TRP A 100 19.43 13.30 1.89
C TRP A 100 18.89 12.60 0.64
N SER A 101 17.85 13.15 0.00
CA SER A 101 17.17 12.54 -1.15
C SER A 101 16.57 11.16 -0.84
N ILE A 102 16.07 11.00 0.40
CA ILE A 102 15.36 9.78 0.82
C ILE A 102 14.22 9.46 -0.14
N ARG A 103 14.12 8.18 -0.52
CA ARG A 103 13.06 7.66 -1.40
C ARG A 103 12.20 6.60 -0.70
N TYR A 104 12.76 5.88 0.27
CA TYR A 104 12.07 4.83 1.00
C TYR A 104 12.00 5.17 2.48
N VAL A 105 10.81 5.05 3.07
CA VAL A 105 10.59 5.26 4.50
C VAL A 105 9.91 4.02 5.06
N MET A 106 10.58 3.32 5.97
CA MET A 106 10.00 2.15 6.63
C MET A 106 9.61 2.47 8.06
N LEU A 107 8.34 2.29 8.39
CA LEU A 107 7.80 2.45 9.74
C LEU A 107 7.85 1.10 10.44
N VAL A 108 8.43 1.03 11.64
CA VAL A 108 8.45 -0.20 12.45
C VAL A 108 7.75 0.07 13.78
N GLY A 109 6.57 -0.51 13.93
CA GLY A 109 5.69 -0.28 15.08
C GLY A 109 4.21 -0.32 14.70
N GLY A 110 3.37 -0.52 15.72
CA GLY A 110 1.94 -0.30 15.61
C GLY A 110 1.57 1.18 15.60
N LYS A 111 0.26 1.45 15.66
CA LYS A 111 -0.31 2.81 15.59
C LYS A 111 0.09 3.74 16.73
N ASN A 112 0.67 3.23 17.82
CA ASN A 112 1.12 4.04 18.95
C ASN A 112 2.63 4.24 18.91
N GLU A 113 3.38 3.20 18.53
CA GLU A 113 4.83 3.18 18.46
C GLU A 113 5.35 4.03 17.30
N THR A 114 4.70 3.92 16.14
CA THR A 114 4.91 4.79 14.97
C THR A 114 3.53 5.30 14.53
N PRO A 115 3.08 6.44 15.09
CA PRO A 115 1.75 7.00 14.92
C PRO A 115 1.20 6.93 13.49
N VAL A 116 -0.09 6.71 13.36
CA VAL A 116 -0.81 6.81 12.08
C VAL A 116 -1.47 8.19 11.96
N ARG A 117 -1.82 8.57 10.74
CA ARG A 117 -2.77 9.67 10.52
C ARG A 117 -4.18 9.11 10.34
N TYR A 118 -5.14 9.77 10.97
CA TYR A 118 -6.56 9.52 10.76
C TYR A 118 -7.10 10.50 9.72
N SER A 119 -7.53 9.98 8.57
CA SER A 119 -8.34 10.71 7.58
C SER A 119 -9.81 10.66 7.96
N THR A 120 -10.61 11.67 7.62
CA THR A 120 -12.01 11.79 8.07
C THR A 120 -12.98 12.03 6.92
N ILE A 121 -14.01 11.19 6.84
CA ILE A 121 -15.11 11.33 5.88
C ILE A 121 -16.40 11.69 6.60
N TYR A 122 -17.11 12.70 6.07
CA TYR A 122 -18.45 13.10 6.51
C TYR A 122 -19.52 12.65 5.51
N LEU A 123 -20.16 11.50 5.77
CA LEU A 123 -21.24 11.02 4.93
C LEU A 123 -22.58 11.65 5.35
N ARG A 124 -23.26 12.38 4.45
CA ARG A 124 -24.57 13.00 4.71
C ARG A 124 -25.69 12.19 4.04
N ASN A 125 -26.13 11.11 4.68
CA ASN A 125 -27.51 10.58 4.62
C ASN A 125 -28.22 10.69 3.22
N LYS A 126 -27.73 10.02 2.17
CA LYS A 126 -28.46 9.94 0.89
C LYS A 126 -29.53 8.84 0.94
N THR A 127 -30.68 9.14 1.53
CA THR A 127 -31.86 8.24 1.49
C THR A 127 -32.68 8.33 0.19
N ASN A 128 -32.26 9.06 -0.85
CA ASN A 128 -33.20 9.38 -1.94
C ASN A 128 -32.63 9.64 -3.34
N SER A 129 -31.58 8.95 -3.77
CA SER A 129 -31.15 9.01 -5.18
C SER A 129 -31.33 7.67 -5.89
N PHE A 130 -31.90 7.74 -7.08
CA PHE A 130 -32.23 6.60 -7.98
C PHE A 130 -30.96 6.02 -8.60
N TYR A 131 -29.97 5.69 -7.77
CA TYR A 131 -28.77 4.96 -8.15
C TYR A 131 -28.94 3.51 -7.70
N PRO A 132 -28.57 2.50 -8.51
CA PRO A 132 -28.57 1.09 -8.11
C PRO A 132 -27.61 0.77 -6.94
N VAL A 133 -26.92 1.78 -6.41
CA VAL A 133 -25.93 1.74 -5.33
C VAL A 133 -26.59 1.89 -3.94
N GLN A 134 -27.88 1.59 -3.82
CA GLN A 134 -28.61 1.58 -2.52
C GLN A 134 -28.16 0.47 -1.54
N MET A 135 -27.09 -0.27 -1.86
CA MET A 135 -26.49 -1.24 -0.95
C MET A 135 -25.59 -0.59 0.10
N LEU A 136 -25.23 0.69 -0.06
CA LEU A 136 -24.53 1.48 0.95
C LEU A 136 -25.56 2.13 1.89
N LYS A 137 -25.93 1.41 2.96
CA LYS A 137 -26.58 2.04 4.10
C LYS A 137 -25.52 2.87 4.83
N SER A 138 -25.77 4.16 5.06
CA SER A 138 -25.68 4.68 6.42
C SER A 138 -26.26 6.10 6.60
N SER A 139 -26.84 6.27 7.79
CA SER A 139 -26.97 7.48 8.61
C SER A 139 -25.74 8.41 8.57
N VAL A 140 -25.86 9.66 9.03
CA VAL A 140 -24.71 10.56 9.21
C VAL A 140 -23.70 9.89 10.14
N ILE A 141 -22.61 9.37 9.58
CA ILE A 141 -21.47 8.84 10.31
C ILE A 141 -20.27 9.66 9.85
N SER A 142 -19.58 10.27 10.82
CA SER A 142 -18.19 10.67 10.63
C SER A 142 -17.36 9.42 10.87
N ASP A 143 -16.78 8.85 9.82
CA ASP A 143 -15.88 7.72 9.93
C ASP A 143 -14.45 8.23 9.73
N SER A 144 -13.57 7.87 10.66
CA SER A 144 -12.14 8.12 10.53
C SER A 144 -11.42 6.79 10.35
N TYR A 145 -10.46 6.77 9.42
CA TYR A 145 -9.68 5.60 9.08
C TYR A 145 -8.21 5.97 8.98
N ILE A 146 -7.35 4.97 9.13
CA ILE A 146 -5.91 5.18 9.18
C ILE A 146 -5.33 5.23 7.77
N SER A 147 -4.39 6.14 7.54
CA SER A 147 -3.66 6.27 6.29
C SER A 147 -2.18 6.50 6.53
N ASP A 148 -1.36 5.62 5.97
CA ASP A 148 0.09 5.81 5.87
C ASP A 148 0.48 6.64 4.63
N LEU A 149 -0.45 6.86 3.67
CA LEU A 149 -0.22 7.76 2.52
C LEU A 149 0.08 9.18 2.99
N TYR A 150 -0.42 9.58 4.17
CA TYR A 150 -0.07 10.84 4.83
C TYR A 150 1.44 11.07 4.93
N TYR A 151 2.24 10.02 5.17
CA TYR A 151 3.68 10.13 5.28
C TYR A 151 4.41 10.13 3.93
N ALA A 152 3.72 9.76 2.86
CA ALA A 152 4.26 9.74 1.51
C ALA A 152 3.91 11.01 0.71
N ASP A 153 2.72 11.56 0.90
CA ASP A 153 2.26 12.83 0.28
C ASP A 153 2.86 14.00 1.07
N ILE A 154 4.09 14.41 0.70
CA ILE A 154 4.85 15.45 1.37
C ILE A 154 4.54 16.82 0.77
N TYR A 155 4.32 16.89 -0.55
CA TYR A 155 4.10 18.13 -1.28
C TYR A 155 2.78 18.13 -2.03
N ASP A 156 2.07 19.27 -2.00
CA ASP A 156 0.90 19.50 -2.83
C ASP A 156 1.28 19.69 -4.31
N GLY A 157 0.26 19.77 -5.18
CA GLY A 157 0.47 19.99 -6.61
C GLY A 157 1.15 21.31 -7.00
N ASP A 158 1.30 22.25 -6.06
CA ASP A 158 2.09 23.49 -6.24
C ASP A 158 3.54 23.35 -5.72
N GLY A 159 3.91 22.20 -5.15
CA GLY A 159 5.19 21.92 -4.52
C GLY A 159 5.36 22.51 -3.12
N LYS A 160 4.26 22.84 -2.41
CA LYS A 160 4.29 23.28 -1.00
C LYS A 160 4.06 22.10 -0.08
N PHE A 161 4.49 22.18 1.18
CA PHE A 161 4.24 21.12 2.16
C PHE A 161 2.73 20.83 2.32
N CYS A 162 2.35 19.56 2.13
CA CYS A 162 0.97 19.08 2.21
C CYS A 162 0.64 18.69 3.66
N THR A 163 -0.07 19.56 4.39
CA THR A 163 -0.39 19.32 5.82
C THR A 163 -1.44 18.23 6.03
N TRP A 164 -2.23 17.93 4.99
CA TRP A 164 -3.52 17.23 5.07
C TRP A 164 -4.57 17.93 5.96
N ASP A 165 -4.31 19.15 6.42
CA ASP A 165 -5.23 20.01 7.18
C ASP A 165 -5.15 21.40 6.55
N SER A 166 -5.84 21.58 5.42
CA SER A 166 -5.80 22.81 4.62
C SER A 166 -6.53 23.96 5.28
N ASN A 167 -7.52 23.64 6.13
CA ASN A 167 -8.34 24.63 6.82
C ASN A 167 -7.83 24.96 8.24
N ASN A 168 -6.81 24.24 8.73
CA ASN A 168 -6.15 24.36 10.04
C ASN A 168 -7.11 24.14 11.22
N ASN A 169 -7.99 23.15 11.14
CA ASN A 169 -8.94 22.82 12.20
C ASN A 169 -8.49 21.62 13.08
N GLY A 170 -7.38 20.96 12.75
CA GLY A 170 -6.86 19.78 13.45
C GLY A 170 -7.57 18.47 13.09
N ILE A 171 -8.33 18.45 12.00
CA ILE A 171 -8.91 17.27 11.38
C ILE A 171 -8.23 17.15 10.02
N PHE A 172 -7.90 15.93 9.62
CA PHE A 172 -7.02 15.69 8.49
C PHE A 172 -7.71 14.87 7.41
N GLY A 173 -7.33 15.09 6.16
CA GLY A 173 -7.87 14.39 5.01
C GLY A 173 -9.39 14.56 4.89
N GLU A 174 -9.92 15.70 5.34
CA GLU A 174 -11.35 15.91 5.42
C GLU A 174 -12.00 15.91 4.04
N MET A 175 -13.08 15.14 3.93
CA MET A 175 -13.93 15.12 2.75
C MET A 175 -15.39 14.84 3.13
N ASP A 176 -16.33 15.32 2.33
CA ASP A 176 -17.76 15.01 2.44
C ASP A 176 -18.32 14.43 1.13
N ASP A 177 -19.61 14.11 1.11
CA ASP A 177 -20.30 13.55 -0.07
C ASP A 177 -20.05 14.28 -1.40
N ASN A 178 -19.76 15.58 -1.39
CA ASN A 178 -19.64 16.37 -2.62
C ASN A 178 -18.44 17.33 -2.64
N GLU A 179 -17.68 17.44 -1.54
CA GLU A 179 -16.57 18.37 -1.41
C GLU A 179 -15.35 17.70 -0.78
N ILE A 180 -14.19 17.87 -1.42
CA ILE A 180 -12.89 17.62 -0.79
C ILE A 180 -12.57 18.88 0.02
N ILE A 181 -12.50 18.75 1.35
CA ILE A 181 -12.30 19.88 2.25
C ILE A 181 -10.80 20.16 2.37
N ASP A 182 -10.00 19.12 2.65
CA ASP A 182 -8.54 19.22 2.65
C ASP A 182 -7.97 18.92 1.28
N GLN A 183 -7.29 19.92 0.71
CA GLN A 183 -6.72 19.82 -0.64
C GLN A 183 -5.41 19.03 -0.57
N VAL A 184 -5.52 17.73 -0.82
CA VAL A 184 -4.39 16.79 -0.95
C VAL A 184 -4.33 16.30 -2.39
N ASP A 185 -3.14 16.11 -2.95
CA ASP A 185 -3.00 15.63 -4.34
C ASP A 185 -2.88 14.09 -4.44
N LEU A 186 -2.61 13.44 -3.29
CA LEU A 186 -2.51 12.00 -3.10
C LEU A 186 -1.33 11.33 -3.81
N TYR A 187 -0.44 12.09 -4.46
CA TYR A 187 0.73 11.52 -5.11
C TYR A 187 1.82 11.25 -4.07
N PRO A 188 2.32 10.01 -3.97
CA PRO A 188 3.40 9.71 -3.04
C PRO A 188 4.73 10.29 -3.55
N ASP A 189 5.37 11.15 -2.76
CA ASP A 189 6.72 11.68 -2.98
C ASP A 189 7.82 10.72 -2.52
N VAL A 190 7.50 9.89 -1.53
CA VAL A 190 8.34 8.78 -1.04
C VAL A 190 7.53 7.49 -0.96
N TYR A 191 8.23 6.35 -0.98
CA TYR A 191 7.61 5.03 -0.85
C TYR A 191 7.59 4.59 0.61
N ILE A 192 6.39 4.34 1.13
CA ILE A 192 6.16 3.93 2.51
C ILE A 192 5.90 2.43 2.59
N GLY A 193 6.44 1.79 3.62
CA GLY A 193 6.05 0.44 4.04
C GLY A 193 6.11 0.30 5.56
N ARG A 194 5.24 -0.52 6.12
CA ARG A 194 5.12 -0.70 7.59
C ARG A 194 5.39 -2.13 8.02
N LEU A 195 6.19 -2.30 9.07
CA LEU A 195 6.29 -3.54 9.85
C LEU A 195 5.52 -3.36 11.16
N LEU A 196 4.36 -4.00 11.30
CA LEU A 196 3.52 -3.95 12.51
C LEU A 196 4.06 -4.85 13.63
N CYS A 197 5.26 -4.52 14.12
CA CYS A 197 5.89 -5.21 15.23
C CYS A 197 5.65 -4.47 16.55
N TYR A 198 5.37 -5.22 17.60
CA TYR A 198 5.12 -4.68 18.95
C TYR A 198 6.21 -5.10 19.95
N THR A 199 7.15 -5.96 19.53
CA THR A 199 8.27 -6.39 20.37
C THR A 199 9.54 -6.56 19.55
N PRO A 200 10.73 -6.45 20.18
CA PRO A 200 12.00 -6.69 19.50
C PRO A 200 12.12 -8.09 18.87
N SER A 201 11.42 -9.09 19.42
CA SER A 201 11.41 -10.46 18.88
C SER A 201 10.64 -10.55 17.56
N GLU A 202 9.51 -9.85 17.45
CA GLU A 202 8.75 -9.80 16.19
C GLU A 202 9.53 -9.10 15.09
N VAL A 203 10.21 -7.99 15.43
CA VAL A 203 11.13 -7.31 14.50
C VAL A 203 12.20 -8.27 14.01
N THR A 204 12.82 -9.03 14.92
CA THR A 204 13.87 -10.01 14.57
C THR A 204 13.36 -11.07 13.58
N ILE A 205 12.14 -11.58 13.79
CA ILE A 205 11.51 -12.57 12.91
C ILE A 205 11.33 -12.00 11.50
N VAL A 206 10.73 -10.82 11.39
CA VAL A 206 10.42 -10.22 10.08
C VAL A 206 11.69 -9.75 9.36
N VAL A 207 12.64 -9.15 10.07
CA VAL A 207 13.97 -8.78 9.54
C VAL A 207 14.68 -10.00 8.97
N LYS A 208 14.68 -11.13 9.69
CA LYS A 208 15.27 -12.37 9.19
C LYS A 208 14.59 -12.83 7.89
N LYS A 209 13.26 -12.81 7.83
CA LYS A 209 12.51 -13.17 6.62
C LYS A 209 12.88 -12.29 5.42
N ILE A 210 12.99 -10.98 5.62
CA ILE A 210 13.40 -10.02 4.57
C ILE A 210 14.79 -10.37 4.05
N ILE A 211 15.77 -10.50 4.94
CA ILE A 211 17.16 -10.82 4.59
C ILE A 211 17.23 -12.15 3.83
N ASP A 212 16.58 -13.21 4.34
CA ASP A 212 16.59 -14.53 3.72
C ASP A 212 15.92 -14.51 2.34
N TYR A 213 14.80 -13.80 2.20
CA TYR A 213 14.10 -13.66 0.93
C TYR A 213 14.96 -12.95 -0.11
N GLU A 214 15.51 -11.78 0.23
CA GLU A 214 16.33 -10.98 -0.68
C GLU A 214 17.63 -11.69 -1.06
N THR A 215 18.18 -12.50 -0.15
CA THR A 215 19.41 -13.27 -0.38
C THR A 215 19.16 -14.53 -1.22
N THR A 216 18.03 -15.22 -1.04
CA THR A 216 17.90 -16.61 -1.52
C THR A 216 16.83 -16.83 -2.59
N THR A 217 15.97 -15.85 -2.89
CA THR A 217 14.82 -16.03 -3.81
C THR A 217 15.19 -15.94 -5.28
N TYR A 218 16.28 -15.26 -5.62
CA TYR A 218 16.63 -15.00 -7.03
C TYR A 218 16.76 -16.30 -7.83
N GLY A 219 16.04 -16.36 -8.96
CA GLY A 219 16.05 -17.51 -9.88
C GLY A 219 15.37 -18.78 -9.34
N LYS A 220 14.60 -18.70 -8.24
CA LYS A 220 13.86 -19.87 -7.74
C LYS A 220 12.58 -20.12 -8.55
N ASN A 221 12.42 -21.34 -9.05
CA ASN A 221 11.25 -21.74 -9.85
C ASN A 221 9.89 -21.52 -9.16
N TRP A 222 9.83 -21.57 -7.82
CA TRP A 222 8.57 -21.35 -7.10
C TRP A 222 8.08 -19.90 -7.22
N PHE A 223 8.99 -18.95 -7.45
CA PHE A 223 8.65 -17.54 -7.58
C PHE A 223 7.77 -17.29 -8.81
N GLU A 224 7.95 -18.06 -9.88
CA GLU A 224 7.13 -17.96 -11.09
C GLU A 224 5.72 -18.55 -10.92
N ASN A 225 5.31 -19.01 -9.73
CA ASN A 225 3.92 -19.41 -9.49
C ASN A 225 3.07 -18.20 -9.06
N LEU A 226 1.83 -18.14 -9.56
CA LEU A 226 0.83 -17.11 -9.24
C LEU A 226 -0.41 -17.79 -8.65
N ILE A 227 -0.79 -17.44 -7.43
CA ILE A 227 -1.99 -17.98 -6.78
C ILE A 227 -3.11 -16.95 -6.88
N LEU A 228 -4.26 -17.36 -7.42
CA LEU A 228 -5.41 -16.50 -7.64
C LEU A 228 -6.65 -17.09 -6.97
N CYS A 229 -7.11 -16.43 -5.92
CA CYS A 229 -8.30 -16.79 -5.16
C CYS A 229 -9.41 -15.78 -5.44
N GLY A 230 -10.53 -16.23 -5.99
CA GLY A 230 -11.62 -15.33 -6.38
C GLY A 230 -13.00 -15.99 -6.33
N GLY A 231 -14.03 -15.16 -6.15
CA GLY A 231 -15.42 -15.60 -6.15
C GLY A 231 -16.41 -14.50 -6.54
N ASP A 232 -17.65 -14.64 -6.07
CA ASP A 232 -18.73 -13.69 -6.29
C ASP A 232 -18.74 -12.66 -5.15
N THR A 233 -18.28 -11.43 -5.45
CA THR A 233 -18.23 -10.30 -4.51
C THR A 233 -19.57 -9.56 -4.41
N PHE A 234 -20.50 -9.81 -5.33
CA PHE A 234 -21.84 -9.21 -5.31
C PHE A 234 -22.88 -10.30 -5.57
N PRO A 235 -23.21 -11.09 -4.53
CA PRO A 235 -23.98 -12.32 -4.64
C PRO A 235 -25.44 -12.05 -4.99
N TYR A 236 -25.78 -12.38 -6.23
CA TYR A 236 -27.09 -12.19 -6.83
C TYR A 236 -28.30 -12.54 -5.94
N THR A 237 -28.87 -11.53 -5.28
CA THR A 237 -30.32 -11.46 -5.17
C THR A 237 -30.92 -11.17 -6.56
N TYR A 238 -32.20 -11.53 -6.82
CA TYR A 238 -32.84 -11.27 -8.13
C TYR A 238 -32.71 -9.80 -8.55
N GLU A 239 -32.69 -8.89 -7.57
CA GLU A 239 -32.52 -7.45 -7.74
C GLU A 239 -31.13 -7.09 -8.28
N GLU A 240 -30.07 -7.72 -7.78
CA GLU A 240 -28.69 -7.48 -8.24
C GLU A 240 -28.42 -7.99 -9.66
N VAL A 241 -29.04 -9.10 -10.09
CA VAL A 241 -28.94 -9.57 -11.49
C VAL A 241 -29.55 -8.53 -12.44
N ILE A 242 -30.73 -8.02 -12.08
CA ILE A 242 -31.42 -6.99 -12.84
C ILE A 242 -30.54 -5.75 -12.91
N VAL A 243 -29.99 -5.30 -11.78
CA VAL A 243 -29.03 -4.18 -11.71
C VAL A 243 -27.83 -4.42 -12.63
N LYS A 244 -27.15 -5.56 -12.56
CA LYS A 244 -25.98 -5.87 -13.42
C LYS A 244 -26.35 -5.93 -14.91
N LEU A 245 -27.55 -6.41 -15.26
CA LEU A 245 -28.04 -6.48 -16.65
C LEU A 245 -28.41 -5.11 -17.23
N ILE A 246 -29.08 -4.26 -16.42
CA ILE A 246 -29.42 -2.90 -16.83
C ILE A 246 -28.27 -1.92 -16.59
N PHE A 247 -27.19 -2.33 -15.91
CA PHE A 247 -26.04 -1.49 -15.58
C PHE A 247 -25.51 -0.80 -16.83
N LYS A 248 -25.26 -1.57 -17.90
CA LYS A 248 -24.87 -1.03 -19.22
C LYS A 248 -25.82 0.06 -19.74
N ILE A 249 -27.12 -0.07 -19.49
CA ILE A 249 -28.13 0.89 -19.92
C ILE A 249 -28.10 2.15 -19.03
N ILE A 250 -27.91 1.99 -17.72
CA ILE A 250 -27.89 3.08 -16.74
C ILE A 250 -26.62 3.92 -16.85
N ILE A 251 -25.45 3.26 -16.85
CA ILE A 251 -24.15 3.94 -16.78
C ILE A 251 -23.52 4.16 -18.16
N GLY A 252 -24.13 3.66 -19.24
CA GLY A 252 -23.64 3.86 -20.61
C GLY A 252 -22.29 3.20 -20.91
N VAL A 253 -21.82 2.28 -20.06
CA VAL A 253 -20.54 1.58 -20.23
C VAL A 253 -20.74 0.14 -20.68
N ASN A 254 -19.86 -0.31 -21.56
CA ASN A 254 -19.86 -1.67 -22.06
C ASN A 254 -19.27 -2.65 -21.03
N CYS A 255 -20.08 -3.07 -20.07
CA CYS A 255 -19.75 -4.11 -19.10
C CYS A 255 -20.56 -5.40 -19.35
N ARG A 256 -20.14 -6.49 -18.69
CA ARG A 256 -20.86 -7.78 -18.68
C ARG A 256 -20.98 -8.32 -17.27
N VAL A 257 -22.03 -9.09 -17.02
CA VAL A 257 -22.18 -9.88 -15.79
C VAL A 257 -20.94 -10.77 -15.62
N ALA A 258 -20.33 -10.74 -14.44
CA ALA A 258 -19.14 -11.50 -14.08
C ALA A 258 -19.15 -11.79 -12.59
N TRP A 259 -18.43 -12.84 -12.17
CA TRP A 259 -18.00 -13.00 -10.79
C TRP A 259 -16.76 -12.14 -10.62
N GLU A 260 -16.91 -11.00 -9.95
CA GLU A 260 -15.96 -9.90 -9.97
C GLU A 260 -14.56 -10.34 -9.53
N GLY A 261 -14.47 -11.13 -8.47
CA GLY A 261 -13.20 -11.66 -7.96
C GLY A 261 -12.51 -12.58 -8.95
N GLU A 262 -13.24 -13.52 -9.56
CA GLU A 262 -12.69 -14.40 -10.62
C GLU A 262 -12.31 -13.61 -11.88
N TYR A 263 -13.09 -12.57 -12.23
CA TYR A 263 -12.79 -11.72 -13.37
C TYR A 263 -11.49 -10.93 -13.17
N LEU A 264 -11.33 -10.28 -12.01
CA LEU A 264 -10.09 -9.59 -11.64
C LEU A 264 -8.89 -10.56 -11.69
N CYS A 265 -9.03 -11.75 -11.10
CA CYS A 265 -7.99 -12.78 -11.17
C CYS A 265 -7.60 -13.11 -12.62
N ASN A 266 -8.59 -13.29 -13.51
CA ASN A 266 -8.31 -13.58 -14.92
C ASN A 266 -7.62 -12.40 -15.64
N GLU A 267 -7.87 -11.14 -15.27
CA GLU A 267 -7.12 -10.00 -15.82
C GLU A 267 -5.67 -9.95 -15.29
N VAL A 268 -5.46 -10.31 -14.01
CA VAL A 268 -4.11 -10.42 -13.42
C VAL A 268 -3.28 -11.51 -14.10
N GLU A 269 -3.85 -12.68 -14.38
CA GLU A 269 -3.17 -13.74 -15.13
C GLU A 269 -2.71 -13.26 -16.53
N LYS A 270 -3.54 -12.47 -17.22
CA LYS A 270 -3.17 -11.91 -18.54
C LYS A 270 -2.03 -10.90 -18.45
N CYS A 271 -1.88 -10.26 -17.29
CA CYS A 271 -0.81 -9.31 -17.01
C CYS A 271 0.51 -10.05 -16.77
N LEU A 272 0.49 -11.08 -15.93
CA LEU A 272 1.66 -11.89 -15.56
C LEU A 272 1.81 -13.15 -16.41
N LYS A 273 1.92 -13.00 -17.74
CA LYS A 273 1.90 -14.14 -18.70
C LYS A 273 2.99 -15.20 -18.51
N ASN A 274 4.08 -14.85 -17.83
CA ASN A 274 5.20 -15.76 -17.57
C ASN A 274 5.01 -16.58 -16.28
N PHE A 275 3.96 -16.31 -15.50
CA PHE A 275 3.70 -17.03 -14.27
C PHE A 275 2.85 -18.29 -14.52
N GLN A 276 3.11 -19.33 -13.75
CA GLN A 276 2.30 -20.54 -13.67
C GLN A 276 1.15 -20.31 -12.69
N THR A 277 -0.06 -20.17 -13.22
CA THR A 277 -1.23 -19.79 -12.43
C THR A 277 -1.90 -20.99 -11.78
N LYS A 278 -2.13 -20.91 -10.46
CA LYS A 278 -3.06 -21.75 -9.69
C LYS A 278 -4.33 -20.97 -9.40
N LYS A 279 -5.41 -21.32 -10.09
CA LYS A 279 -6.73 -20.70 -9.91
C LYS A 279 -7.55 -21.49 -8.90
N ILE A 280 -7.91 -20.82 -7.82
CA ILE A 280 -8.69 -21.37 -6.72
C ILE A 280 -9.99 -20.58 -6.65
N TYR A 281 -11.00 -21.05 -7.35
CA TYR A 281 -12.21 -20.27 -7.64
C TYR A 281 -13.45 -20.82 -6.94
N ALA A 282 -14.35 -19.92 -6.57
CA ALA A 282 -15.64 -20.28 -5.99
C ALA A 282 -16.48 -21.12 -6.99
N SER A 283 -16.43 -20.76 -8.27
CA SER A 283 -17.15 -21.43 -9.35
C SER A 283 -16.68 -22.86 -9.64
N SER A 284 -15.47 -23.25 -9.22
CA SER A 284 -14.95 -24.62 -9.36
C SER A 284 -15.83 -25.68 -8.71
N LEU A 285 -16.59 -25.31 -7.67
CA LEU A 285 -17.55 -26.21 -7.02
C LEU A 285 -18.74 -26.59 -7.94
N LEU A 286 -18.95 -25.90 -9.07
CA LEU A 286 -19.89 -26.27 -10.14
C LEU A 286 -19.32 -27.29 -11.15
N GLY A 287 -18.12 -27.82 -10.92
CA GLY A 287 -17.45 -28.75 -11.84
C GLY A 287 -16.63 -28.08 -12.94
N ILE A 288 -16.29 -26.80 -12.76
CA ILE A 288 -15.35 -26.07 -13.62
C ILE A 288 -13.92 -26.57 -13.33
N ARG A 289 -13.05 -26.60 -14.34
CA ARG A 289 -11.72 -27.26 -14.36
C ARG A 289 -10.65 -26.72 -13.38
N TYR A 290 -10.99 -25.87 -12.42
CA TYR A 290 -10.03 -25.26 -11.49
C TYR A 290 -10.15 -25.84 -10.08
N ASP A 291 -9.21 -25.47 -9.21
CA ASP A 291 -9.23 -25.94 -7.82
C ASP A 291 -10.38 -25.28 -7.06
N LYS A 292 -10.96 -26.03 -6.12
CA LYS A 292 -12.07 -25.56 -5.28
C LYS A 292 -11.59 -24.54 -4.28
N LEU A 293 -12.36 -23.48 -4.05
CA LEU A 293 -12.10 -22.51 -3.01
C LEU A 293 -12.34 -23.10 -1.60
N THR A 294 -11.30 -23.72 -1.07
CA THR A 294 -11.22 -24.30 0.29
C THR A 294 -9.90 -23.89 0.94
N SER A 295 -9.87 -23.79 2.26
CA SER A 295 -8.65 -23.44 2.99
C SER A 295 -7.51 -24.42 2.73
N ASP A 296 -7.81 -25.71 2.57
CA ASP A 296 -6.83 -26.74 2.22
C ASP A 296 -6.15 -26.49 0.87
N ASN A 297 -6.91 -26.12 -0.16
CA ASN A 297 -6.34 -25.85 -1.49
C ASN A 297 -5.53 -24.56 -1.49
N ILE A 298 -5.99 -23.53 -0.77
CA ILE A 298 -5.26 -22.27 -0.58
C ILE A 298 -3.92 -22.55 0.12
N ASN A 299 -3.96 -23.22 1.27
CA ASN A 299 -2.76 -23.57 2.04
C ASN A 299 -1.82 -24.48 1.25
N SER A 300 -2.34 -25.46 0.51
CA SER A 300 -1.51 -26.30 -0.36
C SER A 300 -0.80 -25.47 -1.42
N ALA A 301 -1.51 -24.55 -2.09
CA ALA A 301 -0.91 -23.72 -3.13
C ALA A 301 0.19 -22.80 -2.56
N ILE A 302 -0.05 -22.22 -1.38
CA ILE A 302 0.94 -21.38 -0.68
C ILE A 302 2.15 -22.22 -0.24
N ASN A 303 1.94 -23.40 0.34
CA ASN A 303 3.00 -24.32 0.80
C ASN A 303 3.92 -24.80 -0.34
N ASP A 304 3.39 -24.92 -1.56
CA ASP A 304 4.20 -25.20 -2.74
C ASP A 304 5.16 -24.06 -3.09
N GLY A 305 4.79 -22.82 -2.75
CA GLY A 305 5.51 -21.57 -2.99
C GLY A 305 4.99 -20.81 -4.21
N ALA A 306 4.93 -19.48 -4.09
CA ALA A 306 4.51 -18.57 -5.14
C ALA A 306 5.21 -17.22 -5.02
N GLY A 307 5.41 -16.51 -6.13
CA GLY A 307 5.87 -15.12 -6.10
C GLY A 307 4.75 -14.16 -5.73
N PHE A 308 3.52 -14.46 -6.15
CA PHE A 308 2.35 -13.63 -5.88
C PHE A 308 1.13 -14.45 -5.45
N LEU A 309 0.33 -13.85 -4.57
CA LEU A 309 -0.94 -14.36 -4.09
C LEU A 309 -1.98 -13.23 -4.14
N LEU A 310 -3.12 -13.45 -4.81
CA LEU A 310 -4.24 -12.53 -4.82
C LEU A 310 -5.46 -13.16 -4.14
N PHE A 311 -6.03 -12.44 -3.18
CA PHE A 311 -7.39 -12.66 -2.70
C PHE A 311 -8.30 -11.55 -3.23
N ALA A 312 -9.19 -11.90 -4.17
CA ALA A 312 -10.21 -11.02 -4.73
C ALA A 312 -11.59 -11.44 -4.18
N THR A 313 -11.88 -10.99 -2.96
CA THR A 313 -12.98 -11.49 -2.12
C THR A 313 -13.58 -10.35 -1.28
N HIS A 314 -14.52 -10.64 -0.39
CA HIS A 314 -14.75 -9.82 0.79
C HIS A 314 -13.72 -10.16 1.86
N GLY A 315 -13.67 -9.33 2.91
CA GLY A 315 -12.85 -9.59 4.07
C GLY A 315 -13.29 -8.78 5.28
N SER A 316 -12.67 -9.12 6.39
CA SER A 316 -12.67 -8.41 7.66
C SER A 316 -11.23 -8.30 8.14
N THR A 317 -11.03 -7.83 9.37
CA THR A 317 -9.75 -7.86 10.06
C THR A 317 -9.16 -9.26 10.23
N ASP A 318 -9.96 -10.32 10.25
CA ASP A 318 -9.55 -11.68 10.65
C ASP A 318 -9.93 -12.80 9.67
N GLU A 319 -10.73 -12.51 8.65
CA GLU A 319 -11.12 -13.48 7.61
C GLU A 319 -11.18 -12.88 6.21
N ILE A 320 -11.03 -13.76 5.22
CA ILE A 320 -11.44 -13.51 3.84
C ILE A 320 -12.57 -14.47 3.46
N VAL A 321 -13.60 -13.91 2.83
CA VAL A 321 -14.80 -14.66 2.47
C VAL A 321 -15.36 -14.21 1.14
N THR A 322 -16.01 -15.12 0.42
CA THR A 322 -16.74 -14.81 -0.81
C THR A 322 -17.92 -15.75 -0.93
N HIS A 323 -18.81 -15.49 -1.87
CA HIS A 323 -19.96 -16.33 -2.10
C HIS A 323 -19.72 -17.36 -3.19
N PHE A 324 -20.28 -18.55 -2.97
CA PHE A 324 -20.46 -19.51 -4.04
C PHE A 324 -21.43 -18.94 -5.10
N PRO A 325 -21.15 -19.10 -6.41
CA PRO A 325 -22.04 -18.56 -7.44
C PRO A 325 -23.51 -18.93 -7.25
N PHE A 326 -24.38 -17.93 -7.34
CA PHE A 326 -25.83 -18.07 -7.17
C PHE A 326 -26.28 -18.59 -5.81
N SER A 327 -25.44 -18.45 -4.77
CA SER A 327 -25.73 -18.91 -3.42
C SER A 327 -25.21 -17.93 -2.38
N LYS A 328 -25.87 -17.88 -1.23
CA LYS A 328 -25.37 -17.14 -0.06
C LYS A 328 -24.38 -17.96 0.77
N LYS A 329 -23.99 -19.16 0.32
CA LYS A 329 -23.00 -19.97 1.01
C LYS A 329 -21.65 -19.27 0.98
N TRP A 330 -21.07 -19.08 2.15
CA TRP A 330 -19.73 -18.54 2.33
C TRP A 330 -18.66 -19.56 1.92
N LEU A 331 -17.61 -19.03 1.31
CA LEU A 331 -16.38 -19.71 0.93
C LEU A 331 -15.20 -18.80 1.35
N PRO A 332 -13.97 -19.32 1.52
CA PRO A 332 -13.56 -20.72 1.40
C PRO A 332 -14.32 -21.67 2.35
N SER A 333 -14.67 -22.87 1.88
CA SER A 333 -15.45 -23.82 2.71
C SER A 333 -14.61 -24.33 3.90
N PRO A 334 -15.20 -24.56 5.09
CA PRO A 334 -16.64 -24.46 5.41
C PRO A 334 -17.16 -23.04 5.66
N ASP A 335 -16.38 -22.17 6.31
CA ASP A 335 -16.88 -20.92 6.91
C ASP A 335 -15.91 -19.73 6.74
N GLY A 336 -15.16 -19.68 5.65
CA GLY A 336 -14.16 -18.65 5.37
C GLY A 336 -12.70 -19.11 5.54
N TYR A 337 -11.76 -18.23 5.21
CA TYR A 337 -10.34 -18.43 5.49
C TYR A 337 -9.91 -17.41 6.54
N HIS A 338 -9.64 -17.93 7.73
CA HIS A 338 -9.39 -17.17 8.95
C HIS A 338 -7.89 -17.07 9.21
N THR A 339 -7.48 -16.16 10.09
CA THR A 339 -6.10 -16.09 10.60
C THR A 339 -5.59 -17.44 11.17
N THR A 340 -6.48 -18.26 11.73
CA THR A 340 -6.15 -19.63 12.20
C THR A 340 -5.72 -20.59 11.08
N GLU A 341 -6.05 -20.30 9.82
CA GLU A 341 -5.57 -21.07 8.67
C GLU A 341 -4.12 -20.70 8.30
N ILE A 342 -3.69 -19.47 8.62
CA ILE A 342 -2.31 -18.99 8.43
C ILE A 342 -1.36 -19.75 9.36
N GLU A 343 -1.77 -20.04 10.59
CA GLU A 343 -0.99 -20.83 11.56
C GLU A 343 -0.60 -22.21 11.03
N LYS A 344 -1.36 -22.74 10.06
CA LYS A 344 -1.14 -24.04 9.41
C LYS A 344 -0.20 -23.96 8.21
N LEU A 345 0.21 -22.76 7.79
CA LEU A 345 1.14 -22.58 6.68
C LEU A 345 2.54 -23.05 7.06
N THR A 346 3.19 -23.69 6.08
CA THR A 346 4.51 -24.33 6.19
C THR A 346 5.38 -24.04 4.96
N ASN A 347 5.08 -22.97 4.22
CA ASN A 347 5.83 -22.56 3.03
C ASN A 347 7.26 -22.08 3.34
N LYS A 348 7.63 -21.90 4.62
CA LYS A 348 8.98 -21.49 5.05
C LYS A 348 9.43 -20.25 4.26
N ASP A 349 10.60 -20.30 3.61
CA ASP A 349 11.19 -19.17 2.89
C ASP A 349 10.57 -18.92 1.50
N LYS A 350 9.54 -19.69 1.09
CA LYS A 350 8.83 -19.50 -0.18
C LYS A 350 7.68 -18.51 -0.02
N LEU A 351 8.03 -17.25 0.15
CA LEU A 351 7.12 -16.20 0.63
C LEU A 351 6.54 -15.38 -0.54
N PRO A 352 5.24 -15.50 -0.89
CA PRO A 352 4.63 -14.64 -1.88
C PRO A 352 4.50 -13.19 -1.39
N VAL A 353 4.39 -12.27 -2.34
CA VAL A 353 3.75 -10.96 -2.11
C VAL A 353 2.24 -11.17 -2.16
N ALA A 354 1.55 -10.87 -1.05
CA ALA A 354 0.11 -11.08 -0.92
C ALA A 354 -0.66 -9.79 -1.21
N VAL A 355 -1.70 -9.86 -2.04
CA VAL A 355 -2.58 -8.73 -2.36
C VAL A 355 -3.98 -9.08 -1.89
N PHE A 356 -4.50 -8.30 -0.94
CA PHE A 356 -5.86 -8.42 -0.42
C PHE A 356 -6.73 -7.36 -1.09
N CYS A 357 -7.45 -7.76 -2.13
CA CYS A 357 -8.56 -6.97 -2.68
C CYS A 357 -9.82 -7.32 -1.89
N ALA A 358 -9.86 -6.87 -0.64
CA ALA A 358 -10.91 -7.16 0.35
C ALA A 358 -10.92 -6.10 1.46
N CYS A 359 -12.10 -5.80 2.00
CA CYS A 359 -12.31 -4.83 3.08
C CYS A 359 -11.53 -5.19 4.36
N LEU A 360 -11.09 -4.18 5.10
CA LEU A 360 -10.55 -4.24 6.47
C LEU A 360 -9.35 -5.18 6.71
N CYS A 361 -8.82 -5.82 5.67
CA CYS A 361 -7.75 -6.82 5.80
C CYS A 361 -6.45 -6.23 6.35
N GLY A 362 -6.30 -4.90 6.28
CA GLY A 362 -5.21 -4.13 6.86
C GLY A 362 -5.62 -3.19 7.97
N ASP A 363 -6.82 -3.29 8.54
CA ASP A 363 -7.27 -2.41 9.63
C ASP A 363 -6.54 -2.75 10.94
N PHE A 364 -5.40 -2.10 11.15
CA PHE A 364 -4.65 -2.18 12.40
C PHE A 364 -5.05 -1.09 13.42
N ASN A 365 -6.17 -0.39 13.16
CA ASN A 365 -6.78 0.50 14.13
C ASN A 365 -7.73 -0.28 15.05
N SER A 366 -8.57 -1.14 14.47
CA SER A 366 -9.55 -1.95 15.21
C SER A 366 -8.94 -3.18 15.88
N VAL A 367 -7.91 -3.77 15.27
CA VAL A 367 -7.15 -4.90 15.84
C VAL A 367 -5.65 -4.63 15.75
N GLU A 368 -4.82 -5.26 16.57
CA GLU A 368 -3.36 -5.06 16.48
C GLU A 368 -2.76 -5.76 15.24
N LYS A 369 -3.31 -6.92 14.87
CA LYS A 369 -2.70 -7.83 13.90
C LYS A 369 -3.74 -8.29 12.88
N PRO A 370 -4.12 -7.42 11.92
CA PRO A 370 -5.10 -7.78 10.91
C PRO A 370 -4.54 -8.88 9.99
N ILE A 371 -5.42 -9.56 9.26
CA ILE A 371 -5.08 -10.76 8.48
C ILE A 371 -3.93 -10.53 7.49
N ALA A 372 -3.85 -9.36 6.85
CA ALA A 372 -2.77 -9.04 5.93
C ALA A 372 -1.40 -9.00 6.62
N TRP A 373 -1.33 -8.53 7.88
CA TRP A 373 -0.11 -8.60 8.69
C TRP A 373 0.12 -10.00 9.26
N ALA A 374 -0.94 -10.74 9.60
CA ALA A 374 -0.83 -12.12 10.06
C ALA A 374 -0.05 -13.00 9.07
N PHE A 375 -0.24 -12.80 7.76
CA PHE A 375 0.58 -13.43 6.74
C PHE A 375 2.05 -13.02 6.81
N VAL A 376 2.35 -11.73 6.99
CA VAL A 376 3.73 -11.21 6.99
C VAL A 376 4.49 -11.61 8.26
N GLN A 377 3.86 -11.60 9.43
CA GLN A 377 4.51 -11.95 10.70
C GLN A 377 4.69 -13.45 10.93
N HIS A 378 3.99 -14.31 10.17
CA HIS A 378 4.05 -15.76 10.39
C HIS A 378 5.48 -16.29 10.26
N GLU A 379 6.03 -16.83 11.35
CA GLU A 379 7.44 -17.21 11.45
C GLU A 379 7.79 -18.38 10.52
N ASN A 380 6.86 -19.34 10.35
CA ASN A 380 7.09 -20.57 9.59
C ASN A 380 6.60 -20.50 8.13
N GLY A 381 6.39 -19.30 7.60
CA GLY A 381 5.90 -19.11 6.23
C GLY A 381 5.11 -17.83 6.05
N GLY A 382 3.93 -17.93 5.44
CA GLY A 382 3.05 -16.80 5.19
C GLY A 382 3.48 -16.04 3.95
N ALA A 383 3.62 -14.72 4.04
CA ALA A 383 4.01 -13.82 2.97
C ALA A 383 5.29 -13.04 3.32
N ILE A 384 5.93 -12.44 2.32
CA ILE A 384 7.07 -11.53 2.52
C ILE A 384 6.61 -10.09 2.77
N ALA A 385 5.48 -9.74 2.15
CA ALA A 385 4.83 -8.46 2.25
C ALA A 385 3.37 -8.60 1.83
N SER A 386 2.53 -7.62 2.20
CA SER A 386 1.15 -7.59 1.80
C SER A 386 0.61 -6.19 1.49
N PHE A 387 -0.34 -6.14 0.57
CA PHE A 387 -1.13 -4.95 0.26
C PHE A 387 -2.57 -5.16 0.72
N ALA A 388 -3.16 -4.18 1.39
CA ALA A 388 -4.53 -4.29 1.89
C ALA A 388 -5.19 -2.92 2.11
N CYS A 389 -6.51 -2.92 2.24
CA CYS A 389 -7.31 -1.78 2.67
C CYS A 389 -7.42 -1.71 4.20
N THR A 390 -7.38 -0.50 4.76
CA THR A 390 -7.60 -0.24 6.19
C THR A 390 -9.06 -0.03 6.57
N THR A 391 -9.98 0.04 5.60
CA THR A 391 -11.42 0.25 5.84
C THR A 391 -12.27 -0.54 4.84
N ASP A 392 -13.56 -0.22 4.75
CA ASP A 392 -14.55 -0.83 3.87
C ASP A 392 -14.31 -0.43 2.40
N GLY A 393 -13.30 -1.05 1.79
CA GLY A 393 -12.92 -0.77 0.41
C GLY A 393 -14.08 -0.99 -0.58
N ASN A 394 -14.33 0.00 -1.42
CA ASN A 394 -15.42 -0.03 -2.39
C ASN A 394 -15.01 -0.75 -3.69
N ALA A 395 -15.96 -1.40 -4.35
CA ALA A 395 -15.73 -2.08 -5.62
C ALA A 395 -16.94 -1.97 -6.56
N TRP A 396 -16.69 -2.01 -7.86
CA TRP A 396 -17.76 -2.07 -8.85
C TRP A 396 -18.17 -3.52 -9.15
N PRO A 397 -19.47 -3.80 -9.37
CA PRO A 397 -19.91 -5.06 -9.93
C PRO A 397 -19.53 -5.15 -11.41
N THR A 398 -19.78 -6.31 -12.01
CA THR A 398 -19.57 -6.62 -13.43
C THR A 398 -18.09 -6.63 -13.83
N THR A 399 -17.81 -6.82 -15.11
CA THR A 399 -16.45 -6.65 -15.65
C THR A 399 -15.87 -5.24 -15.44
N TYR A 400 -16.68 -4.25 -15.03
CA TYR A 400 -16.20 -2.91 -14.68
C TYR A 400 -15.41 -2.88 -13.36
N THR A 401 -15.44 -3.94 -12.56
CA THR A 401 -14.66 -4.05 -11.31
C THR A 401 -13.18 -3.64 -11.48
N THR A 402 -12.55 -4.02 -12.60
CA THR A 402 -11.14 -3.71 -12.89
C THR A 402 -10.86 -2.29 -13.37
N LYS A 403 -11.85 -1.39 -13.35
CA LYS A 403 -11.76 -0.05 -13.93
C LYS A 403 -11.74 1.08 -12.92
N SER A 404 -12.05 0.84 -11.65
CA SER A 404 -11.99 1.85 -10.60
C SER A 404 -11.99 1.19 -9.22
N LEU A 405 -11.82 2.00 -8.18
CA LEU A 405 -11.87 1.62 -6.75
C LEU A 405 -10.90 0.49 -6.36
N MET A 406 -11.18 -0.25 -5.29
CA MET A 406 -10.29 -1.24 -4.67
C MET A 406 -9.75 -2.27 -5.67
N SER A 407 -10.59 -2.76 -6.59
CA SER A 407 -10.17 -3.75 -7.57
C SER A 407 -9.21 -3.19 -8.63
N LEU A 408 -9.29 -1.90 -8.99
CA LEU A 408 -8.30 -1.28 -9.87
C LEU A 408 -6.96 -1.06 -9.16
N ILE A 409 -6.95 -0.54 -7.93
CA ILE A 409 -5.68 -0.31 -7.22
C ILE A 409 -4.96 -1.64 -6.92
N ALA A 410 -5.70 -2.69 -6.53
CA ALA A 410 -5.15 -4.04 -6.41
C ALA A 410 -4.64 -4.58 -7.75
N PHE A 411 -5.34 -4.34 -8.86
CA PHE A 411 -4.86 -4.71 -10.19
C PHE A 411 -3.60 -3.93 -10.59
N ASN A 412 -3.49 -2.66 -10.19
CA ASN A 412 -2.36 -1.81 -10.51
C ASN A 412 -1.06 -2.32 -9.89
N VAL A 413 -1.09 -3.02 -8.74
CA VAL A 413 0.09 -3.71 -8.18
C VAL A 413 0.69 -4.68 -9.21
N PHE A 414 -0.14 -5.51 -9.83
CA PHE A 414 0.32 -6.48 -10.83
C PHE A 414 0.73 -5.81 -12.14
N LYS A 415 0.04 -4.73 -12.56
CA LYS A 415 0.44 -3.95 -13.74
C LYS A 415 1.79 -3.27 -13.55
N ALA A 416 2.02 -2.65 -12.39
CA ALA A 416 3.30 -2.02 -12.05
C ALA A 416 4.44 -3.04 -12.10
N TYR A 417 4.24 -4.24 -11.52
CA TYR A 417 5.23 -5.31 -11.62
C TYR A 417 5.46 -5.79 -13.06
N ALA A 418 4.38 -5.97 -13.84
CA ALA A 418 4.48 -6.36 -15.25
C ALA A 418 5.18 -5.32 -16.13
N ASP A 419 5.10 -4.04 -15.76
CA ASP A 419 5.83 -2.94 -16.41
C ASP A 419 7.33 -2.92 -16.05
N GLY A 420 7.79 -3.85 -15.20
CA GLY A 420 9.19 -4.06 -14.86
C GLY A 420 9.62 -3.43 -13.53
N ILE A 421 8.68 -2.91 -12.73
CA ILE A 421 8.98 -2.40 -11.39
C ILE A 421 9.06 -3.58 -10.42
N ASP A 422 10.23 -3.79 -9.84
CA ASP A 422 10.52 -4.96 -8.99
C ASP A 422 10.96 -4.57 -7.57
N THR A 423 10.79 -3.32 -7.18
CA THR A 423 10.91 -2.85 -5.78
C THR A 423 9.50 -2.65 -5.21
N ILE A 424 9.21 -3.24 -4.06
CA ILE A 424 7.81 -3.33 -3.60
C ILE A 424 7.16 -1.98 -3.24
N GLY A 425 7.91 -1.04 -2.66
CA GLY A 425 7.42 0.31 -2.38
C GLY A 425 7.19 1.11 -3.66
N GLU A 426 8.00 0.89 -4.69
CA GLU A 426 7.78 1.50 -6.00
C GLU A 426 6.53 0.93 -6.68
N VAL A 427 6.27 -0.38 -6.53
CA VAL A 427 5.01 -1.01 -6.96
C VAL A 427 3.81 -0.39 -6.23
N TRP A 428 3.92 -0.14 -4.93
CA TRP A 428 2.89 0.55 -4.14
C TRP A 428 2.61 1.95 -4.70
N GLY A 429 3.64 2.79 -4.85
CA GLY A 429 3.49 4.17 -5.32
C GLY A 429 3.02 4.26 -6.78
N GLU A 430 3.50 3.38 -7.64
CA GLU A 430 3.03 3.28 -9.03
C GLU A 430 1.56 2.82 -9.07
N ALA A 431 1.13 1.95 -8.16
CA ALA A 431 -0.26 1.50 -8.13
C ALA A 431 -1.24 2.67 -7.87
N ILE A 432 -0.87 3.56 -6.95
CA ILE A 432 -1.57 4.82 -6.64
C ILE A 432 -1.50 5.78 -7.83
N THR A 433 -0.29 6.01 -8.37
CA THR A 433 -0.06 6.92 -9.51
C THR A 433 -0.84 6.50 -10.76
N LYS A 434 -0.89 5.20 -11.07
CA LYS A 434 -1.68 4.66 -12.17
C LYS A 434 -3.18 4.88 -11.97
N TYR A 435 -3.66 4.79 -10.72
CA TYR A 435 -5.07 5.05 -10.42
C TYR A 435 -5.42 6.53 -10.63
N LEU A 436 -4.62 7.43 -10.06
CA LEU A 436 -4.80 8.88 -10.19
C LEU A 436 -4.83 9.34 -11.66
N ASN A 437 -4.03 8.70 -12.51
CA ASN A 437 -3.92 9.01 -13.93
C ASN A 437 -4.89 8.24 -14.86
N ASP A 438 -5.74 7.34 -14.34
CA ASP A 438 -6.66 6.55 -15.15
C ASP A 438 -8.01 7.26 -15.33
N GLU A 439 -8.27 7.79 -16.52
CA GLU A 439 -9.54 8.45 -16.84
C GLU A 439 -10.77 7.54 -16.64
N ASP A 440 -10.65 6.22 -16.83
CA ASP A 440 -11.76 5.28 -16.55
C ASP A 440 -12.03 5.17 -15.04
N ALA A 441 -11.01 5.39 -14.19
CA ALA A 441 -11.16 5.36 -12.74
C ALA A 441 -12.09 6.48 -12.27
N TRP A 442 -11.95 7.67 -12.83
CA TRP A 442 -12.69 8.90 -12.50
C TRP A 442 -13.91 9.15 -13.39
N ARG A 443 -14.21 8.22 -14.31
CA ARG A 443 -15.22 8.41 -15.37
C ARG A 443 -16.62 8.71 -14.87
N PHE A 444 -16.97 8.18 -13.71
CA PHE A 444 -18.26 8.44 -13.10
C PHE A 444 -18.09 9.51 -12.04
N GLU A 445 -19.03 10.45 -12.00
CA GLU A 445 -19.28 11.31 -10.84
C GLU A 445 -19.80 10.42 -9.68
N LEU A 446 -18.96 9.50 -9.21
CA LEU A 446 -19.00 9.07 -7.83
C LEU A 446 -18.76 10.30 -6.97
N SER A 447 -19.18 10.21 -5.72
CA SER A 447 -18.71 11.16 -4.73
C SER A 447 -17.19 11.07 -4.64
N ALA A 448 -16.50 12.21 -4.73
CA ALA A 448 -15.04 12.26 -4.77
C ALA A 448 -14.38 11.48 -3.62
N TRP A 449 -15.07 11.36 -2.49
CA TRP A 449 -14.60 10.59 -1.34
C TRP A 449 -14.37 9.10 -1.62
N ASP A 450 -15.08 8.46 -2.56
CA ASP A 450 -14.86 7.03 -2.88
C ASP A 450 -13.44 6.78 -3.42
N HIS A 451 -12.95 7.72 -4.21
CA HIS A 451 -11.61 7.65 -4.81
C HIS A 451 -10.52 7.98 -3.80
N TYR A 452 -10.74 9.03 -2.99
CA TYR A 452 -9.81 9.41 -1.93
C TYR A 452 -9.70 8.29 -0.89
N LEU A 453 -10.83 7.74 -0.43
CA LEU A 453 -10.88 6.56 0.43
C LEU A 453 -10.04 5.41 -0.13
N THR A 454 -10.25 5.04 -1.40
CA THR A 454 -9.52 3.95 -2.07
C THR A 454 -8.00 4.17 -2.03
N LEU A 455 -7.54 5.40 -2.21
CA LEU A 455 -6.11 5.74 -2.29
C LEU A 455 -5.49 5.84 -0.89
N GLU A 456 -6.19 6.49 0.04
CA GLU A 456 -5.72 6.75 1.40
C GLU A 456 -5.75 5.48 2.27
N GLU A 457 -6.67 4.54 2.03
CA GLU A 457 -6.75 3.28 2.78
C GLU A 457 -5.72 2.22 2.35
N TRP A 458 -5.07 2.42 1.19
CA TRP A 458 -4.25 1.40 0.55
C TRP A 458 -2.84 1.35 1.14
N ILE A 459 -2.59 0.36 1.98
CA ILE A 459 -1.34 0.24 2.73
C ILE A 459 -0.46 -0.91 2.23
N LEU A 460 0.86 -0.73 2.41
CA LEU A 460 1.87 -1.75 2.23
C LEU A 460 2.42 -2.18 3.61
N PHE A 461 2.18 -3.44 3.96
CA PHE A 461 2.92 -4.10 5.03
C PHE A 461 4.15 -4.79 4.48
N GLY A 462 5.33 -4.33 4.89
CA GLY A 462 6.61 -4.85 4.43
C GLY A 462 7.66 -3.76 4.34
N ASP A 463 8.85 -4.19 3.94
CA ASP A 463 9.96 -3.29 3.67
C ASP A 463 9.79 -2.63 2.29
N PRO A 464 9.64 -1.29 2.20
CA PRO A 464 9.39 -0.60 0.94
C PRO A 464 10.55 -0.70 -0.05
N SER A 465 11.76 -1.01 0.41
CA SER A 465 12.94 -1.21 -0.44
C SER A 465 13.13 -2.67 -0.87
N LEU A 466 12.23 -3.58 -0.49
CA LEU A 466 12.36 -5.01 -0.79
C LEU A 466 12.38 -5.26 -2.29
N LYS A 467 13.42 -5.96 -2.74
CA LYS A 467 13.52 -6.49 -4.11
C LYS A 467 12.62 -7.70 -4.29
N ILE A 468 11.53 -7.55 -5.03
CA ILE A 468 10.61 -8.64 -5.37
C ILE A 468 11.39 -9.69 -6.19
N GLY A 469 11.38 -10.94 -5.72
CA GLY A 469 12.16 -12.03 -6.32
C GLY A 469 13.62 -12.10 -5.86
N GLY A 470 14.08 -11.18 -5.00
CA GLY A 470 15.42 -11.15 -4.41
C GLY A 470 16.52 -10.64 -5.34
N TYR A 471 17.71 -10.39 -4.77
CA TYR A 471 18.84 -9.84 -5.50
C TYR A 471 19.57 -10.92 -6.31
N ASN A 472 19.94 -10.57 -7.54
CA ASN A 472 20.90 -11.37 -8.28
C ASN A 472 22.28 -11.27 -7.61
N GLN A 473 22.79 -12.39 -7.11
CA GLN A 473 24.09 -12.43 -6.44
C GLN A 473 25.30 -12.40 -7.39
N GLY A 474 25.08 -12.31 -8.71
CA GLY A 474 26.08 -11.91 -9.71
C GLY A 474 27.38 -12.70 -9.72
#